data_AF-A0A1M5F4R1-F1
#
_entry.id   AF-A0A1M5F4R1-F1
#
_cell.length_a   1.000
_cell.length_b   1.000
_cell.length_c   1.000
_cell.angle_alpha   90.00
_cell.angle_beta   90.00
_cell.angle_gamma   90.00
#
_symmetry.space_group_name_H-M   'P 1'
#
loop_
_entity.id
_entity.type
_entity.pdbx_description
1 polymer ?
#
loop_
_entity_poly.entity_id
_entity_poly.type
_entity_poly.pdbx_seq_one_letter_code
_entity_poly.pdbx_strand_id
1 'polypeptide(L)' 'MSNWSDKQEVKKERKEKDKTRREKLAGYFFNLSQLTFVALVLGGVTPLYTNIEIGINWYVLIAGVVLTVILANIGNLILK' A
#
# COMPACT_ATOMS: atom_id res chain seq x y z
N MET A 1 18.19 -33.66 23.53
CA MET A 1 16.84 -33.12 23.25
C MET A 1 16.76 -31.60 23.35
N SER A 2 17.34 -30.92 24.35
CA SER A 2 17.31 -29.45 24.51
C SER A 2 17.69 -28.67 23.23
N ASN A 3 18.90 -28.89 22.70
CA ASN A 3 19.45 -28.12 21.57
C ASN A 3 18.66 -28.23 20.25
N TRP A 4 17.73 -29.19 20.13
CA TRP A 4 16.84 -29.30 18.97
C TRP A 4 15.58 -28.45 19.15
N SER A 5 14.99 -28.48 20.35
CA SER A 5 13.86 -27.63 20.74
C SER A 5 14.24 -26.15 20.67
N ASP A 6 15.39 -25.78 21.21
CA ASP A 6 15.91 -24.40 21.21
C ASP A 6 16.06 -23.86 19.77
N LYS A 7 16.50 -24.72 18.83
CA LYS A 7 16.61 -24.37 17.41
C LYS A 7 15.26 -24.20 16.71
N GLN A 8 14.24 -24.98 17.08
CA GLN A 8 12.89 -24.81 16.54
C GLN A 8 12.26 -23.50 17.02
N GLU A 9 12.48 -23.15 18.28
CA GLU A 9 11.98 -21.93 18.89
C GLU A 9 12.61 -20.68 18.23
N VAL A 10 13.93 -20.65 18.08
CA VAL A 10 14.63 -19.57 17.36
C VAL A 10 14.16 -19.46 15.90
N LYS A 11 13.88 -20.59 15.23
CA LYS A 11 13.35 -20.59 13.85
C LYS A 11 11.92 -20.02 13.81
N LYS A 12 11.09 -20.32 14.80
CA LYS A 12 9.73 -19.80 14.93
C LYS A 12 9.74 -18.30 15.19
N GLU A 13 10.55 -17.83 16.14
CA GLU A 13 10.72 -16.40 16.42
C GLU A 13 11.18 -15.61 15.20
N ARG A 14 12.15 -16.13 14.44
CA ARG A 14 12.60 -15.47 13.19
C ARG A 14 11.49 -15.37 12.16
N LYS A 15 10.66 -16.43 12.01
CA LYS A 15 9.51 -16.41 11.10
C LYS A 15 8.45 -15.39 11.53
N GLU A 16 8.17 -15.30 12.82
CA GLU A 16 7.22 -14.31 13.35
C GLU A 16 7.72 -12.88 13.17
N LYS A 17 9.01 -12.63 13.41
CA LYS A 17 9.63 -11.32 13.13
C LYS A 17 9.57 -10.97 11.64
N ASP A 18 9.80 -11.94 10.75
CA ASP A 18 9.70 -11.73 9.30
C ASP A 18 8.27 -11.40 8.88
N LYS A 19 7.29 -12.14 9.41
CA LYS A 19 5.86 -11.93 9.18
C LYS A 19 5.43 -10.53 9.63
N THR A 20 5.76 -10.15 10.87
CA THR A 20 5.45 -8.82 11.41
C THR A 20 6.08 -7.71 10.56
N ARG A 21 7.30 -7.91 10.04
CA ARG A 21 7.94 -6.94 9.16
C ARG A 21 7.19 -6.79 7.84
N ARG A 22 6.79 -7.90 7.21
CA ARG A 22 6.00 -7.90 5.97
C ARG A 22 4.65 -7.22 6.17
N GLU A 23 3.95 -7.53 7.25
CA GLU A 23 2.66 -6.92 7.59
C GLU A 23 2.77 -5.40 7.76
N LYS A 24 3.79 -4.91 8.48
CA LYS A 24 4.03 -3.47 8.64
C LYS A 24 4.34 -2.78 7.32
N LEU A 25 5.20 -3.38 6.49
CA LEU A 25 5.57 -2.82 5.19
C LEU A 25 4.39 -2.80 4.23
N ALA A 26 3.63 -3.89 4.13
CA ALA A 26 2.45 -3.94 3.30
C ALA A 26 1.37 -2.96 3.75
N GLY A 27 1.13 -2.86 5.07
CA GLY A 27 0.23 -1.87 5.64
C GLY A 27 0.62 -0.43 5.27
N TYR A 28 1.92 -0.11 5.27
CA TYR A 28 2.41 1.19 4.80
C TYR A 28 2.04 1.47 3.33
N PHE A 29 2.25 0.49 2.42
CA PHE A 29 1.89 0.65 1.01
C PHE A 29 0.37 0.74 0.77
N PHE A 30 -0.43 0.00 1.54
CA PHE A 30 -1.89 0.13 1.47
C PHE A 30 -2.37 1.51 1.95
N ASN A 31 -1.80 2.02 3.05
CA ASN A 31 -2.11 3.37 3.52
C ASN A 31 -1.73 4.42 2.49
N LEU A 32 -0.57 4.28 1.83
CA LEU A 32 -0.18 5.16 0.72
C LEU A 32 -1.14 5.05 -0.47
N SER A 33 -1.57 3.84 -0.83
CA SER A 33 -2.58 3.63 -1.88
C SER A 33 -3.89 4.37 -1.55
N GLN A 34 -4.37 4.26 -0.32
CA GLN A 34 -5.59 4.96 0.11
C GLN A 34 -5.39 6.48 0.09
N LEU A 35 -4.26 6.98 0.59
CA LEU A 35 -3.95 8.41 0.62
C LEU A 35 -3.85 9.00 -0.79
N THR A 36 -3.16 8.31 -1.71
CA THR A 36 -3.06 8.74 -3.12
C THR A 36 -4.43 8.78 -3.79
N PHE A 37 -5.28 7.79 -3.54
CA PHE A 37 -6.64 7.77 -4.07
C PHE A 37 -7.48 8.93 -3.53
N VAL A 38 -7.44 9.19 -2.23
CA VAL A 38 -8.16 10.32 -1.61
C VAL A 38 -7.69 11.65 -2.20
N ALA A 39 -6.38 11.86 -2.32
CA ALA A 39 -5.82 13.06 -2.92
C ALA A 39 -6.26 13.23 -4.39
N LEU A 40 -6.27 12.14 -5.17
CA LEU A 40 -6.72 12.14 -6.56
C LEU A 40 -8.18 12.55 -6.68
N VAL A 41 -9.05 11.98 -5.84
CA VAL A 41 -10.48 12.29 -5.85
C VAL A 41 -10.71 13.76 -5.47
N LEU A 42 -10.09 14.21 -4.38
CA LEU A 42 -10.25 15.59 -3.91
C LEU A 42 -9.70 16.62 -4.89
N GLY A 43 -8.53 16.37 -5.46
CA GLY A 43 -7.82 17.33 -6.32
C GLY A 43 -8.21 17.26 -7.80
N GLY A 44 -8.61 16.09 -8.30
CA GLY A 44 -8.84 15.88 -9.73
C GLY A 44 -10.28 15.51 -10.10
N VAL A 45 -11.04 14.87 -9.21
CA VAL A 45 -12.41 14.43 -9.49
C VAL A 45 -13.45 15.43 -8.96
N THR A 46 -13.25 15.99 -7.77
CA THR A 46 -14.17 17.00 -7.19
C THR A 46 -14.43 18.20 -8.12
N PRO A 47 -13.42 18.79 -8.79
CA PRO A 47 -13.64 19.92 -9.70
C PRO A 47 -14.62 19.61 -10.86
N LEU A 48 -14.79 18.34 -11.23
CA LEU A 48 -15.75 17.90 -12.26
C LEU A 48 -17.19 18.19 -11.90
N TYR A 49 -17.50 18.16 -10.60
CA TYR A 49 -18.85 18.30 -10.09
C TYR A 49 -19.16 19.72 -9.63
N THR A 50 -18.14 20.55 -9.42
CA THR A 50 -18.28 21.91 -8.88
C THR A 50 -18.29 23.00 -9.95
N ASN A 51 -18.27 22.65 -11.26
CA ASN A 51 -18.25 23.58 -12.40
C ASN A 51 -17.18 24.68 -12.28
N ILE A 52 -16.07 24.37 -11.61
CA ILE A 52 -14.92 25.28 -11.58
C ILE A 52 -14.23 25.13 -12.94
N GLU A 53 -13.97 26.24 -13.64
CA GLU A 53 -13.24 26.28 -14.92
C GLU A 53 -11.74 25.91 -14.76
N ILE A 54 -11.44 24.89 -13.97
CA ILE A 54 -10.13 24.26 -13.91
C ILE A 54 -10.10 23.27 -15.07
N GLY A 55 -9.33 23.59 -16.11
CA GLY A 55 -9.06 22.65 -17.20
C GLY A 55 -8.59 21.32 -16.63
N ILE A 56 -9.39 20.28 -16.81
CA ILE A 56 -9.13 19.00 -16.17
C ILE A 56 -7.97 18.32 -16.87
N ASN A 57 -6.94 17.96 -16.13
CA ASN A 57 -5.81 17.21 -16.66
C ASN A 57 -6.09 15.70 -16.57
N TRP A 58 -6.65 15.13 -17.64
CA TRP A 58 -6.92 13.69 -17.73
C TRP A 58 -5.67 12.81 -17.58
N TYR A 59 -4.49 13.30 -17.96
CA TYR A 59 -3.26 12.56 -17.75
C TYR A 59 -2.95 12.38 -16.25
N VAL A 60 -3.17 13.41 -15.44
CA VAL A 60 -2.99 13.35 -13.98
C VAL A 60 -3.97 12.37 -13.35
N LEU A 61 -5.22 12.33 -13.81
CA LEU A 61 -6.19 11.36 -13.29
C LEU A 61 -5.79 9.92 -13.58
N ILE A 62 -5.43 9.62 -14.84
CA ILE A 62 -5.03 8.27 -15.23
C ILE A 62 -3.75 7.87 -14.48
N ALA A 63 -2.75 8.74 -14.41
CA ALA A 63 -1.51 8.49 -13.69
C ALA A 63 -1.76 8.24 -12.19
N GLY A 64 -2.68 8.99 -11.57
CA GLY A 64 -3.06 8.80 -10.19
C GLY A 64 -3.73 7.44 -9.93
N VAL A 65 -4.68 7.03 -10.77
CA VAL A 65 -5.33 5.71 -10.66
C VAL A 65 -4.29 4.59 -10.81
N VAL A 66 -3.41 4.70 -11.81
CA VAL A 66 -2.33 3.71 -12.03
C VAL A 66 -1.41 3.64 -10.82
N LEU A 67 -0.99 4.79 -10.27
CA LEU A 67 -0.14 4.84 -9.09
C LEU A 67 -0.79 4.18 -7.86
N THR A 68 -2.06 4.49 -7.60
CA THR A 68 -2.84 3.86 -6.52
C THR A 68 -2.83 2.33 -6.67
N VAL A 69 -3.11 1.81 -7.87
CA VAL A 69 -3.14 0.36 -8.13
C VAL A 69 -1.75 -0.27 -7.95
N ILE A 70 -0.69 0.40 -8.42
CA ILE A 70 0.69 -0.09 -8.25
C ILE A 70 1.04 -0.19 -6.75
N LEU A 71 0.71 0.84 -5.95
CA LEU A 71 0.97 0.84 -4.51
C LEU A 71 0.23 -0.30 -3.80
N ALA A 72 -1.05 -0.51 -4.12
CA ALA A 72 -1.82 -1.65 -3.59
C ALA A 72 -1.20 -3.00 -4.00
N ASN A 73 -0.77 -3.14 -5.25
CA ASN A 73 -0.12 -4.36 -5.73
C ASN A 73 1.22 -4.62 -5.03
N ILE A 74 2.01 -3.59 -4.75
CA ILE A 74 3.25 -3.71 -3.98
C ILE A 74 2.93 -4.20 -2.56
N GLY A 75 1.93 -3.62 -1.89
CA GLY A 75 1.48 -4.09 -0.57
C GLY A 75 1.07 -5.57 -0.58
N ASN A 76 0.29 -5.97 -1.59
CA ASN A 76 -0.15 -7.36 -1.76
C ASN A 76 1.03 -8.32 -2.03
N LEU A 77 2.01 -7.90 -2.83
CA LEU A 77 3.21 -8.70 -3.12
C LEU A 77 4.10 -8.89 -1.90
N ILE A 78 4.16 -7.90 -1.00
CA ILE A 78 4.93 -7.99 0.26
C ILE A 78 4.26 -8.93 1.27
N LEU A 79 2.93 -9.00 1.29
CA LEU A 79 2.20 -9.95 2.16
C LEU A 79 2.29 -11.40 1.69
N LYS A 80 2.45 -11.61 0.38
CA LYS A 80 2.57 -12.93 -0.22
C LYS A 80 3.90 -13.61 0.14
#